data_AF-A0A949I8A3-F1
#
_entry.id   AF-A0A949I8A3-F1
#
_cell.length_a   1.000
_cell.length_b   1.000
_cell.length_c   1.000
_cell.angle_alpha   90.00
_cell.angle_beta   90.00
_cell.angle_gamma   90.00
#
_symmetry.space_group_name_H-M   'P 1'
#
loop_
_entity.id
_entity.type
_entity.pdbx_description
1 polymer ?
#
loop_
_entity_poly.entity_id
_entity_poly.type
_entity_poly.pdbx_seq_one_letter_code
_entity_poly.pdbx_strand_id
1 'polypeptide(L)'
;RHGGHLPEKRFTKLQADWRAAFEAAAAPHRAAQAAARQRRDALIARAEEICASSAPNVSELLRALLGEWQAEAKAFALPRPIEQKLWDRFRKPQDAWHEARRQAFEAHKQQRGAQEQGLRDALTALDAAQDEPALRAAWQAMEQHWDAAFPQRRGGPRDAPVRVPHDLIAWRRRSEEQARKRLNALHEGRRGHALDALLAAWAARDAALLPPADTWSKPINKAVVQQWATALQRPPAGDAAASVLRLEVASETDSPVAEQAARRALQLSLLASRGRDELIAHWPDDVTRALAAAHSEPVAARLKRCLLRLVR
;
A
#
# COMPACT_ATOMS: atom_id res chain seq x y z
N ARG A 1 -16.13 28.28 -99.55
CA ARG A 1 -16.07 26.85 -99.18
C ARG A 1 -14.95 26.19 -99.99
N HIS A 2 -13.70 26.30 -99.55
CA HIS A 2 -12.57 25.55 -100.13
C HIS A 2 -12.26 24.34 -99.24
N GLY A 3 -13.23 23.44 -99.11
CA GLY A 3 -13.05 22.16 -98.42
C GLY A 3 -12.49 21.14 -99.40
N GLY A 4 -11.25 21.33 -99.85
CA GLY A 4 -10.54 20.27 -100.55
C GLY A 4 -10.37 19.08 -99.62
N HIS A 5 -10.58 17.86 -100.12
CA HIS A 5 -10.46 16.63 -99.35
C HIS A 5 -9.08 16.60 -98.67
N LEU A 6 -9.06 16.66 -97.33
CA LEU A 6 -7.82 16.57 -96.59
C LEU A 6 -7.26 15.16 -96.84
N PRO A 7 -6.10 15.00 -97.51
CA PRO A 7 -5.55 13.68 -97.77
C PRO A 7 -5.37 12.96 -96.44
N GLU A 8 -5.75 11.69 -96.35
CA GLU A 8 -5.79 10.93 -95.10
C GLU A 8 -4.44 10.98 -94.35
N LYS A 9 -3.32 10.94 -95.08
CA LYS A 9 -1.97 11.11 -94.54
C LYS A 9 -1.72 12.48 -93.86
N ARG A 10 -2.35 13.56 -94.33
CA ARG A 10 -2.26 14.89 -93.70
C ARG A 10 -3.18 15.01 -92.49
N PHE A 11 -4.36 14.39 -92.53
CA PHE A 11 -5.26 14.32 -91.39
C PHE A 11 -4.62 13.58 -90.21
N THR A 12 -4.03 12.40 -90.46
CA THR A 12 -3.36 11.62 -89.41
C THR A 12 -2.17 12.35 -88.81
N LYS A 13 -1.37 13.04 -89.63
CA LYS A 13 -0.27 13.89 -89.15
C LYS A 13 -0.78 15.03 -88.28
N LEU A 14 -1.80 15.77 -88.72
CA LEU A 14 -2.37 16.88 -87.94
C LEU A 14 -2.99 16.39 -86.63
N GLN A 15 -3.63 15.23 -86.64
CA GLN A 15 -4.18 14.60 -85.44
C GLN A 15 -3.06 14.20 -84.45
N ALA A 16 -1.94 13.67 -84.94
CA ALA A 16 -0.77 13.35 -84.12
C ALA A 16 -0.12 14.62 -83.54
N ASP A 17 0.08 15.65 -84.37
CA ASP A 17 0.64 16.94 -83.95
C ASP A 17 -0.26 17.63 -82.91
N TRP A 18 -1.58 17.60 -83.10
CA TRP A 18 -2.56 18.12 -82.13
C TRP A 18 -2.52 17.36 -80.80
N ARG A 19 -2.48 16.02 -80.83
CA ARG A 19 -2.33 15.21 -79.61
C ARG A 19 -1.02 15.51 -78.90
N ALA A 20 0.09 15.62 -79.63
CA ALA A 20 1.39 15.95 -79.06
C ALA A 20 1.40 17.35 -78.40
N ALA A 21 0.80 18.35 -79.06
CA ALA A 21 0.67 19.69 -78.51
C ALA A 21 -0.23 19.73 -77.25
N PHE A 22 -1.35 18.99 -77.26
CA PHE A 22 -2.24 18.89 -76.11
C PHE A 22 -1.55 18.20 -74.93
N GLU A 23 -0.85 17.09 -75.17
CA GLU A 23 -0.07 16.38 -74.15
C GLU A 23 1.04 17.26 -73.57
N ALA A 24 1.74 18.03 -74.40
CA ALA A 24 2.76 18.98 -73.99
C ALA A 24 2.18 20.11 -73.11
N ALA A 25 1.00 20.63 -73.46
CA ALA A 25 0.30 21.63 -72.66
C ALA A 25 -0.25 21.06 -71.33
N ALA A 26 -0.67 19.79 -71.31
CA ALA A 26 -1.20 19.12 -70.12
C ALA A 26 -0.11 18.58 -69.18
N ALA A 27 1.12 18.38 -69.66
CA ALA A 27 2.26 17.89 -68.90
C ALA A 27 2.56 18.69 -67.60
N PRO A 28 2.66 20.04 -67.61
CA PRO A 28 2.95 20.80 -66.38
C PRO A 28 1.85 20.68 -65.32
N HIS A 29 0.58 20.65 -65.72
CA HIS A 29 -0.53 20.44 -64.78
C HIS A 29 -0.48 19.05 -64.15
N ARG A 30 -0.21 17.99 -64.95
CA ARG A 30 -0.03 16.63 -64.43
C ARG A 30 1.16 16.52 -63.49
N ALA A 31 2.28 17.19 -63.82
CA ALA A 31 3.47 17.25 -62.96
C ALA A 31 3.15 17.96 -61.63
N ALA A 32 2.43 19.08 -61.67
CA ALA A 32 2.00 19.79 -60.47
C ALA A 32 1.05 18.95 -59.59
N GLN A 33 0.11 18.24 -60.22
CA GLN A 33 -0.80 17.31 -59.52
C GLN A 33 -0.03 16.16 -58.86
N ALA A 34 0.96 15.57 -59.56
CA ALA A 34 1.82 14.52 -59.02
C ALA A 34 2.67 15.03 -57.84
N ALA A 35 3.25 16.23 -57.95
CA ALA A 35 4.01 16.85 -56.86
C ALA A 35 3.13 17.16 -55.63
N ALA A 36 1.92 17.67 -55.84
CA ALA A 36 0.97 17.94 -54.77
C ALA A 36 0.51 16.66 -54.04
N ARG A 37 0.40 15.54 -54.78
CA ARG A 37 0.16 14.23 -54.19
C ARG A 37 1.36 13.75 -53.39
N GLN A 38 2.57 13.87 -53.93
CA GLN A 38 3.80 13.46 -53.25
C GLN A 38 4.01 14.21 -51.92
N ARG A 39 3.73 15.52 -51.87
CA ARG A 39 3.80 16.30 -50.62
C ARG A 39 2.80 15.80 -49.57
N ARG A 40 1.55 15.52 -49.96
CA ARG A 40 0.54 14.93 -49.06
C ARG A 40 0.93 13.51 -48.60
N ASP A 41 1.46 12.67 -49.49
CA ASP A 41 1.98 11.35 -49.12
C ASP A 41 3.15 11.46 -48.12
N ALA A 42 4.02 12.47 -48.25
CA ALA A 42 5.08 12.74 -47.26
C ALA A 42 4.52 13.19 -45.90
N LEU A 43 3.44 13.99 -45.87
CA LEU A 43 2.76 14.35 -44.62
C LEU A 43 2.13 13.13 -43.94
N ILE A 44 1.59 12.18 -44.72
CA ILE A 44 1.06 10.91 -44.20
C ILE A 44 2.20 10.09 -43.56
N ALA A 45 3.33 9.95 -44.24
CA ALA A 45 4.49 9.24 -43.69
C ALA A 45 4.98 9.87 -42.37
N ARG A 46 5.07 11.20 -42.30
CA ARG A 46 5.39 11.92 -41.06
C ARG A 46 4.35 11.69 -39.96
N ALA A 47 3.06 11.61 -40.30
CA ALA A 47 2.00 11.32 -39.32
C ALA A 47 2.18 9.92 -38.71
N GLU A 48 2.51 8.94 -39.54
CA GLU A 48 2.79 7.57 -39.11
C GLU A 48 4.01 7.51 -38.18
N GLU A 49 5.11 8.20 -38.54
CA GLU A 49 6.31 8.31 -37.69
C GLU A 49 6.01 8.98 -36.34
N ILE A 50 5.27 10.10 -36.34
CA ILE A 50 4.90 10.81 -35.13
C ILE A 50 4.01 9.94 -34.23
N CYS A 51 3.03 9.24 -34.79
CA CYS A 51 2.12 8.37 -34.04
C CYS A 51 2.83 7.12 -33.50
N ALA A 52 3.86 6.63 -34.19
CA ALA A 52 4.70 5.54 -33.71
C ALA A 52 5.73 5.98 -32.65
N SER A 53 6.01 7.28 -32.54
CA SER A 53 6.98 7.81 -31.59
C SER A 53 6.47 7.80 -30.14
N SER A 54 7.41 7.65 -29.19
CA SER A 54 7.15 7.78 -27.74
C SER A 54 7.47 9.18 -27.21
N ALA A 55 7.46 10.20 -28.07
CA ALA A 55 7.84 11.56 -27.68
C ALA A 55 6.77 12.20 -26.75
N PRO A 56 7.16 13.02 -25.78
CA PRO A 56 6.21 13.64 -24.85
C PRO A 56 5.31 14.71 -25.51
N ASN A 57 5.69 15.20 -26.70
CA ASN A 57 5.04 16.31 -27.41
C ASN A 57 4.28 15.87 -28.69
N VAL A 58 3.92 14.59 -28.82
CA VAL A 58 3.20 14.05 -30.00
C VAL A 58 1.95 14.87 -30.35
N SER A 59 1.17 15.31 -29.36
CA SER A 59 -0.02 16.14 -29.62
C SER A 59 0.25 17.51 -30.23
N GLU A 60 1.41 18.11 -29.97
CA GLU A 60 1.80 19.39 -30.57
C GLU A 60 2.30 19.16 -32.00
N LEU A 61 3.09 18.10 -32.20
CA LEU A 61 3.58 17.69 -33.52
C LEU A 61 2.41 17.37 -34.48
N LEU A 62 1.40 16.62 -34.01
CA LEU A 62 0.20 16.33 -34.81
C LEU A 62 -0.61 17.59 -35.15
N ARG A 63 -0.70 18.56 -34.22
CA ARG A 63 -1.36 19.84 -34.48
C ARG A 63 -0.63 20.67 -35.53
N ALA A 64 0.71 20.72 -35.46
CA ALA A 64 1.53 21.39 -36.48
C ALA A 64 1.34 20.72 -37.85
N LEU A 65 1.36 19.38 -37.90
CA LEU A 65 1.18 18.60 -39.12
C LEU A 65 -0.21 18.80 -39.75
N LEU A 66 -1.26 18.91 -38.95
CA LEU A 66 -2.60 19.27 -39.44
C LEU A 66 -2.61 20.67 -40.09
N GLY A 67 -1.86 21.62 -39.54
CA GLY A 67 -1.65 22.94 -40.14
C GLY A 67 -0.95 22.87 -41.49
N GLU A 68 0.13 22.08 -41.58
CA GLU A 68 0.86 21.83 -42.84
C GLU A 68 -0.06 21.21 -43.92
N TRP A 69 -0.87 20.22 -43.53
CA TRP A 69 -1.86 19.60 -44.42
C TRP A 69 -2.87 20.62 -44.96
N GLN A 70 -3.41 21.48 -44.10
CA GLN A 70 -4.36 22.51 -44.50
C GLN A 70 -3.73 23.54 -45.46
N ALA A 71 -2.46 23.89 -45.26
CA ALA A 71 -1.73 24.78 -46.16
C ALA A 71 -1.55 24.15 -47.55
N GLU A 72 -1.13 22.88 -47.62
CA GLU A 72 -0.99 22.13 -48.87
C GLU A 72 -2.32 21.93 -49.60
N ALA A 73 -3.41 21.67 -48.85
CA ALA A 73 -4.75 21.55 -49.41
C ALA A 73 -5.25 22.86 -50.04
N LYS A 74 -4.95 24.00 -49.42
CA LYS A 74 -5.27 25.33 -49.95
C LYS A 74 -4.40 25.71 -51.15
N ALA A 75 -3.14 25.29 -51.19
CA ALA A 75 -2.19 25.63 -52.25
C ALA A 75 -2.53 24.96 -53.59
N PHE A 76 -2.98 23.69 -53.58
CA PHE A 76 -3.34 22.97 -54.79
C PHE A 76 -4.51 22.01 -54.56
N ALA A 77 -5.65 22.28 -55.20
CA ALA A 77 -6.85 21.45 -55.11
C ALA A 77 -6.69 20.16 -55.95
N LEU A 78 -6.94 19.02 -55.33
CA LEU A 78 -6.97 17.71 -56.00
C LEU A 78 -8.41 17.28 -56.29
N PRO A 79 -8.64 16.35 -57.23
CA PRO A 79 -9.95 15.74 -57.39
C PRO A 79 -10.44 15.14 -56.07
N ARG A 80 -11.66 15.48 -55.68
CA ARG A 80 -12.28 15.10 -54.39
C ARG A 80 -12.10 13.61 -54.01
N PRO A 81 -12.26 12.62 -54.91
CA PRO A 81 -12.07 11.21 -54.56
C PRO A 81 -10.63 10.85 -54.16
N ILE A 82 -9.64 11.54 -54.75
CA ILE A 82 -8.23 11.34 -54.44
C ILE A 82 -7.91 11.99 -53.09
N GLU A 83 -8.38 13.22 -52.89
CA GLU A 83 -8.16 13.96 -51.64
C GLU A 83 -8.79 13.27 -50.44
N GLN A 84 -10.01 12.76 -50.57
CA GLN A 84 -10.66 11.98 -49.51
C GLN A 84 -9.82 10.77 -49.11
N LYS A 85 -9.32 9.99 -50.07
CA LYS A 85 -8.46 8.82 -49.78
C LYS A 85 -7.16 9.20 -49.08
N LEU A 86 -6.53 10.31 -49.48
CA LEU A 86 -5.31 10.78 -48.82
C LEU A 86 -5.61 11.30 -47.40
N TRP A 87 -6.73 12.00 -47.22
CA TRP A 87 -7.18 12.48 -45.91
C TRP A 87 -7.51 11.33 -44.95
N ASP A 88 -8.24 10.30 -45.43
CA ASP A 88 -8.55 9.11 -44.63
C ASP A 88 -7.26 8.40 -44.20
N ARG A 89 -6.26 8.30 -45.09
CA ARG A 89 -4.93 7.76 -44.76
C ARG A 89 -4.17 8.63 -43.74
N PHE A 90 -4.25 9.95 -43.87
CA PHE A 90 -3.62 10.89 -42.94
C PHE A 90 -4.22 10.83 -41.53
N ARG A 91 -5.56 10.71 -41.43
CA ARG A 91 -6.28 10.65 -40.15
C ARG A 91 -6.15 9.31 -39.44
N LYS A 92 -6.16 8.20 -40.18
CA LYS A 92 -6.15 6.84 -39.60
C LYS A 92 -5.12 6.63 -38.49
N PRO A 93 -3.82 6.95 -38.65
CA PRO A 93 -2.84 6.78 -37.56
C PRO A 93 -3.10 7.70 -36.37
N GLN A 94 -3.61 8.92 -36.60
CA GLN A 94 -3.92 9.88 -35.54
C GLN A 94 -5.12 9.43 -34.70
N ASP A 95 -6.20 8.98 -35.34
CA ASP A 95 -7.39 8.48 -34.66
C ASP A 95 -7.04 7.23 -33.83
N ALA A 96 -6.22 6.33 -34.38
CA ALA A 96 -5.71 5.17 -33.65
C ALA A 96 -4.84 5.56 -32.44
N TRP A 97 -3.95 6.54 -32.58
CA TRP A 97 -3.11 7.05 -31.49
C TRP A 97 -3.95 7.70 -30.38
N HIS A 98 -4.92 8.54 -30.75
CA HIS A 98 -5.83 9.17 -29.78
C HIS A 98 -6.68 8.14 -29.04
N GLU A 99 -7.17 7.12 -29.74
CA GLU A 99 -7.92 6.02 -29.13
C GLU A 99 -7.07 5.20 -28.17
N ALA A 100 -5.87 4.77 -28.58
CA ALA A 100 -4.93 4.06 -27.72
C ALA A 100 -4.56 4.89 -26.47
N ARG A 101 -4.34 6.19 -26.65
CA ARG A 101 -4.11 7.12 -25.54
C ARG A 101 -5.31 7.14 -24.59
N ARG A 102 -6.54 7.32 -25.10
CA ARG A 102 -7.76 7.31 -24.26
C ARG A 102 -7.90 6.01 -23.48
N GLN A 103 -7.69 4.86 -24.13
CA GLN A 103 -7.73 3.55 -23.49
C GLN A 103 -6.68 3.42 -22.39
N ALA A 104 -5.45 3.88 -22.62
CA ALA A 104 -4.40 3.87 -21.60
C ALA A 104 -4.76 4.74 -20.38
N PHE A 105 -5.35 5.93 -20.59
CA PHE A 105 -5.84 6.78 -19.50
C PHE A 105 -6.97 6.11 -18.71
N GLU A 106 -7.94 5.49 -19.39
CA GLU A 106 -9.05 4.82 -18.73
C GLU A 106 -8.58 3.56 -17.98
N ALA A 107 -7.67 2.77 -18.55
CA ALA A 107 -7.06 1.62 -17.88
C ALA A 107 -6.30 2.05 -16.61
N HIS A 108 -5.50 3.12 -16.68
CA HIS A 108 -4.81 3.67 -15.51
C HIS A 108 -5.79 4.21 -14.45
N LYS A 109 -6.91 4.80 -14.89
CA LYS A 109 -7.98 5.25 -13.97
C LYS A 109 -8.67 4.08 -13.29
N GLN A 110 -9.03 3.03 -14.03
CA GLN A 110 -9.63 1.81 -13.48
C GLN A 110 -8.69 1.10 -12.51
N GLN A 111 -7.42 0.98 -12.85
CA GLN A 111 -6.40 0.40 -11.97
C GLN A 111 -6.31 1.15 -10.64
N ARG A 112 -6.24 2.49 -10.68
CA ARG A 112 -6.24 3.30 -9.45
C ARG A 112 -7.53 3.14 -8.63
N GLY A 113 -8.68 3.09 -9.31
CA GLY A 113 -9.97 2.84 -8.64
C GLY A 113 -10.01 1.47 -7.93
N ALA A 114 -9.49 0.43 -8.57
CA ALA A 114 -9.40 -0.91 -7.99
C ALA A 114 -8.43 -0.95 -6.79
N GLN A 115 -7.29 -0.25 -6.87
CA GLN A 115 -6.35 -0.13 -5.76
C GLN A 115 -6.97 0.59 -4.55
N GLU A 116 -7.68 1.69 -4.79
CA GLU A 116 -8.38 2.45 -3.75
C GLU A 116 -9.51 1.61 -3.11
N GLN A 117 -10.25 0.84 -3.91
CA GLN A 117 -11.28 -0.05 -3.39
C GLN A 117 -10.68 -1.16 -2.53
N GLY A 118 -9.59 -1.80 -2.97
CA GLY A 118 -8.89 -2.81 -2.17
C GLY A 118 -8.39 -2.26 -0.83
N LEU A 119 -7.94 -1.00 -0.78
CA LEU A 119 -7.60 -0.34 0.48
C LEU A 119 -8.81 -0.14 1.39
N ARG A 120 -9.96 0.28 0.85
CA ARG A 120 -11.21 0.43 1.64
C ARG A 120 -11.66 -0.92 2.21
N ASP A 121 -11.58 -1.98 1.42
CA ASP A 121 -11.93 -3.33 1.85
C ASP A 121 -10.98 -3.80 2.97
N ALA A 122 -9.67 -3.55 2.84
CA ALA A 122 -8.68 -3.86 3.86
C ALA A 122 -8.87 -3.06 5.16
N LEU A 123 -9.18 -1.76 5.08
CA LEU A 123 -9.51 -0.94 6.24
C LEU A 123 -10.77 -1.44 6.96
N THR A 124 -11.78 -1.85 6.20
CA THR A 124 -13.00 -2.46 6.75
C THR A 124 -12.68 -3.77 7.48
N ALA A 125 -11.82 -4.62 6.89
CA ALA A 125 -11.37 -5.85 7.52
C ALA A 125 -10.58 -5.59 8.82
N LEU A 126 -9.74 -4.54 8.84
CA LEU A 126 -8.99 -4.13 10.03
C LEU A 126 -9.91 -3.64 11.15
N ASP A 127 -10.98 -2.92 10.82
CA ASP A 127 -11.98 -2.48 11.78
C ASP A 127 -12.83 -3.64 12.33
N ALA A 128 -13.06 -4.67 11.52
CA ALA A 128 -13.85 -5.86 11.89
C ALA A 128 -13.06 -6.94 12.65
N ALA A 129 -11.74 -6.97 12.53
CA ALA A 129 -10.89 -7.99 13.15
C ALA A 129 -10.97 -7.97 14.69
N GLN A 130 -11.20 -9.15 15.28
CA GLN A 130 -11.41 -9.30 16.73
C GLN A 130 -10.30 -10.08 17.44
N ASP A 131 -9.58 -10.95 16.73
CA ASP A 131 -8.49 -11.76 17.27
C ASP A 131 -7.13 -11.27 16.77
N GLU A 132 -6.07 -11.69 17.45
CA GLU A 132 -4.69 -11.31 17.13
C GLU A 132 -4.24 -11.73 15.71
N PRO A 133 -4.48 -12.98 15.24
CA PRO A 133 -4.08 -13.35 13.88
C PRO A 133 -4.82 -12.56 12.80
N ALA A 134 -6.14 -12.33 12.93
CA ALA A 134 -6.87 -11.53 11.94
C ALA A 134 -6.45 -10.06 11.99
N LEU A 135 -6.21 -9.48 13.17
CA LEU A 135 -5.71 -8.11 13.29
C LEU A 135 -4.37 -7.93 12.56
N ARG A 136 -3.43 -8.87 12.75
CA ARG A 136 -2.14 -8.85 12.04
C ARG A 136 -2.29 -9.00 10.53
N ALA A 137 -3.11 -9.95 10.09
CA ALA A 137 -3.34 -10.19 8.67
C ALA A 137 -3.99 -8.97 7.99
N ALA A 138 -5.01 -8.38 8.62
CA ALA A 138 -5.71 -7.20 8.13
C ALA A 138 -4.79 -5.97 8.11
N TRP A 139 -3.92 -5.81 9.10
CA TRP A 139 -2.91 -4.74 9.13
C TRP A 139 -1.96 -4.85 7.94
N GLN A 140 -1.40 -6.05 7.71
CA GLN A 140 -0.49 -6.28 6.58
C GLN A 140 -1.18 -6.06 5.23
N ALA A 141 -2.41 -6.54 5.07
CA ALA A 141 -3.19 -6.32 3.85
C ALA A 141 -3.43 -4.82 3.62
N MET A 142 -3.80 -4.07 4.66
CA MET A 142 -3.97 -2.62 4.57
C MET A 142 -2.68 -1.92 4.14
N GLU A 143 -1.51 -2.31 4.68
CA GLU A 143 -0.23 -1.71 4.31
C GLU A 143 0.12 -1.97 2.85
N GLN A 144 -0.07 -3.20 2.38
CA GLN A 144 0.15 -3.58 0.98
C GLN A 144 -0.75 -2.79 0.02
N HIS A 145 -2.04 -2.66 0.34
CA HIS A 145 -2.96 -1.87 -0.48
C HIS A 145 -2.66 -0.37 -0.42
N TRP A 146 -2.22 0.14 0.72
CA TRP A 146 -1.78 1.54 0.85
C TRP A 146 -0.57 1.84 -0.04
N ASP A 147 0.45 0.99 0.01
CA ASP A 147 1.66 1.15 -0.80
C ASP A 147 1.38 0.98 -2.30
N ALA A 148 0.45 0.08 -2.66
CA ALA A 148 0.03 -0.11 -4.04
C ALA A 148 -0.80 1.07 -4.59
N ALA A 149 -1.71 1.63 -3.79
CA ALA A 149 -2.55 2.76 -4.18
C ALA A 149 -1.76 4.08 -4.18
N PHE A 150 -0.81 4.23 -3.26
CA PHE A 150 -0.06 5.45 -3.00
C PHE A 150 1.44 5.17 -2.91
N PRO A 151 2.09 4.74 -4.01
CA PRO A 151 3.51 4.43 -4.01
C PRO A 151 4.34 5.67 -3.65
N GLN A 152 5.21 5.52 -2.65
CA GLN A 152 6.16 6.56 -2.23
C GLN A 152 7.13 6.86 -3.39
N ARG A 153 6.96 8.01 -4.06
CA ARG A 153 7.75 8.39 -5.23
C ARG A 153 9.23 8.63 -4.87
N ARG A 154 10.15 7.86 -5.46
CA ARG A 154 11.57 8.25 -5.54
C ARG A 154 11.77 9.20 -6.73
N GLY A 155 11.75 10.50 -6.46
CA GLY A 155 12.39 11.59 -7.23
C GLY A 155 12.16 11.68 -8.75
N GLY A 156 11.31 12.62 -9.19
CA GLY A 156 11.25 13.10 -10.57
C GLY A 156 10.41 14.39 -10.71
N PRO A 157 10.88 15.45 -11.40
CA PRO A 157 10.25 16.79 -11.38
C PRO A 157 8.95 16.95 -12.19
N ARG A 158 8.47 15.92 -12.90
CA ARG A 158 7.30 16.03 -13.80
C ARG A 158 6.05 15.30 -13.36
N ASP A 159 6.10 14.68 -12.19
CA ASP A 159 4.98 13.91 -11.71
C ASP A 159 4.31 14.61 -10.54
N ALA A 160 3.09 15.10 -10.76
CA ALA A 160 2.27 15.62 -9.67
C ALA A 160 2.10 14.53 -8.58
N PRO A 161 2.16 14.90 -7.29
CA PRO A 161 1.96 13.94 -6.21
C PRO A 161 0.59 13.28 -6.38
N VAL A 162 0.52 11.95 -6.20
CA VAL A 162 -0.76 11.26 -6.11
C VAL A 162 -1.43 11.82 -4.86
N ARG A 163 -2.46 12.64 -5.04
CA ARG A 163 -3.17 13.26 -3.93
C ARG A 163 -3.95 12.17 -3.20
N VAL A 164 -3.49 11.82 -2.01
CA VAL A 164 -4.21 10.90 -1.13
C VAL A 164 -5.47 11.62 -0.59
N PRO A 165 -6.66 11.02 -0.71
CA PRO A 165 -7.88 11.55 -0.10
C PRO A 165 -7.74 11.70 1.43
N HIS A 166 -8.14 12.86 1.97
CA HIS A 166 -7.98 13.17 3.40
C HIS A 166 -8.83 12.27 4.30
N ASP A 167 -10.01 11.89 3.84
CA ASP A 167 -10.91 10.92 4.48
C ASP A 167 -10.25 9.55 4.65
N LEU A 168 -9.52 9.06 3.64
CA LEU A 168 -8.79 7.79 3.72
C LEU A 168 -7.62 7.86 4.72
N ILE A 169 -6.90 8.98 4.78
CA ILE A 169 -5.85 9.20 5.80
C ILE A 169 -6.47 9.16 7.20
N ALA A 170 -7.58 9.86 7.41
CA ALA A 170 -8.27 9.92 8.69
C ALA A 170 -8.84 8.55 9.09
N TRP A 171 -9.41 7.80 8.15
CA TRP A 171 -9.91 6.44 8.37
C TRP A 171 -8.77 5.51 8.76
N ARG A 172 -7.68 5.47 7.96
CA ARG A 172 -6.49 4.67 8.28
C ARG A 172 -5.99 4.93 9.70
N ARG A 173 -5.74 6.20 10.04
CA ARG A 173 -5.25 6.55 11.38
C ARG A 173 -6.19 6.05 12.47
N ARG A 174 -7.50 6.24 12.31
CA ARG A 174 -8.50 5.77 13.27
C ARG A 174 -8.48 4.25 13.41
N SER A 175 -8.47 3.52 12.29
CA SER A 175 -8.45 2.05 12.27
C SER A 175 -7.18 1.50 12.91
N GLU A 176 -6.02 2.11 12.64
CA GLU A 176 -4.75 1.76 13.29
C GLU A 176 -4.78 1.98 14.80
N GLU A 177 -5.28 3.13 15.25
CA GLU A 177 -5.44 3.43 16.68
C GLU A 177 -6.41 2.43 17.36
N GLN A 178 -7.51 2.07 16.69
CA GLN A 178 -8.46 1.09 17.22
C GLN A 178 -7.87 -0.33 17.24
N ALA A 179 -7.20 -0.75 16.18
CA ALA A 179 -6.54 -2.06 16.10
C ALA A 179 -5.48 -2.21 17.20
N ARG A 180 -4.67 -1.18 17.46
CA ARG A 180 -3.71 -1.15 18.58
C ARG A 180 -4.41 -1.27 19.94
N LYS A 181 -5.52 -0.57 20.14
CA LYS A 181 -6.32 -0.69 21.38
C LYS A 181 -6.89 -2.09 21.55
N ARG A 182 -7.45 -2.70 20.50
CA ARG A 182 -7.97 -4.08 20.52
C ARG A 182 -6.85 -5.08 20.84
N LEU A 183 -5.70 -4.96 20.19
CA LEU A 183 -4.54 -5.81 20.44
C LEU A 183 -4.09 -5.71 21.92
N ASN A 184 -3.97 -4.50 22.44
CA ASN A 184 -3.63 -4.28 23.84
C ASN A 184 -4.69 -4.88 24.79
N ALA A 185 -5.98 -4.76 24.47
CA ALA A 185 -7.06 -5.36 25.26
C ALA A 185 -7.00 -6.89 25.25
N LEU A 186 -6.72 -7.52 24.11
CA LEU A 186 -6.51 -8.98 24.01
C LEU A 186 -5.30 -9.42 24.85
N HIS A 187 -4.22 -8.65 24.81
CA HIS A 187 -3.01 -8.93 25.59
C HIS A 187 -3.27 -8.78 27.10
N GLU A 188 -4.02 -7.77 27.51
CA GLU A 188 -4.46 -7.59 28.90
C GLU A 188 -5.38 -8.74 29.34
N GLY A 189 -6.35 -9.12 28.51
CA GLY A 189 -7.27 -10.23 28.80
C GLY A 189 -6.54 -11.58 28.97
N ARG A 190 -5.60 -11.91 28.07
CA ARG A 190 -4.77 -13.12 28.21
C ARG A 190 -3.90 -13.09 29.47
N ARG A 191 -3.27 -11.94 29.79
CA ARG A 191 -2.49 -11.77 31.02
C ARG A 191 -3.35 -11.97 32.27
N GLY A 192 -4.54 -11.36 32.31
CA GLY A 192 -5.48 -11.51 33.41
C GLY A 192 -5.87 -12.97 33.63
N HIS A 193 -6.24 -13.68 32.55
CA HIS A 193 -6.60 -15.09 32.62
C HIS A 193 -5.42 -15.98 33.05
N ALA A 194 -4.20 -15.72 32.57
CA ALA A 194 -3.01 -16.45 33.00
C ALA A 194 -2.71 -16.23 34.50
N LEU A 195 -2.88 -15.00 34.99
CA LEU A 195 -2.73 -14.69 36.42
C LEU A 195 -3.80 -15.38 37.27
N ASP A 196 -5.04 -15.41 36.81
CA ASP A 196 -6.12 -16.10 37.51
C ASP A 196 -5.88 -17.62 37.56
N ALA A 197 -5.39 -18.22 36.48
CA ALA A 197 -4.97 -19.63 36.46
C ALA A 197 -3.80 -19.91 37.42
N LEU A 198 -2.81 -19.01 37.47
CA LEU A 198 -1.67 -19.11 38.40
C LEU A 198 -2.14 -19.11 39.86
N LEU A 199 -3.05 -18.20 40.22
CA LEU A 199 -3.57 -18.09 41.59
C LEU A 199 -4.47 -19.28 41.94
N ALA A 200 -5.29 -19.77 41.00
CA ALA A 200 -6.07 -20.98 41.17
C ALA A 200 -5.18 -22.22 41.38
N ALA A 201 -4.09 -22.35 40.63
CA ALA A 201 -3.09 -23.39 40.82
C ALA A 201 -2.44 -23.33 42.21
N TRP A 202 -2.17 -22.11 42.72
CA TRP A 202 -1.64 -21.92 44.07
C TRP A 202 -2.65 -22.29 45.16
N ALA A 203 -3.91 -21.89 45.01
CA ALA A 203 -4.98 -22.21 45.95
C ALA A 203 -5.26 -23.73 46.01
N ALA A 204 -5.28 -24.39 44.85
CA ALA A 204 -5.47 -25.85 44.75
C ALA A 204 -4.20 -26.65 45.07
N ARG A 205 -3.03 -25.99 45.14
CA ARG A 205 -1.70 -26.63 45.19
C ARG A 205 -1.48 -27.64 44.07
N ASP A 206 -2.03 -27.36 42.89
CA ASP A 206 -1.96 -28.23 41.73
C ASP A 206 -1.08 -27.59 40.64
N ALA A 207 0.07 -28.20 40.39
CA ALA A 207 1.00 -27.77 39.34
C ALA A 207 0.43 -27.99 37.92
N ALA A 208 -0.55 -28.89 37.74
CA ALA A 208 -1.17 -29.15 36.44
C ALA A 208 -2.05 -27.97 35.96
N LEU A 209 -2.52 -27.12 36.88
CA LEU A 209 -3.33 -25.93 36.57
C LEU A 209 -2.48 -24.70 36.19
N LEU A 210 -1.15 -24.81 36.22
CA LEU A 210 -0.28 -23.68 35.88
C LEU A 210 -0.39 -23.29 34.40
N PRO A 211 -0.47 -21.99 34.08
CA PRO A 211 -0.49 -21.52 32.70
C PRO A 211 0.86 -21.84 32.01
N PRO A 212 0.85 -22.35 30.77
CA PRO A 212 2.07 -22.59 30.01
C PRO A 212 2.77 -21.27 29.67
N ALA A 213 4.09 -21.33 29.46
CA ALA A 213 4.94 -20.17 29.18
C ALA A 213 4.44 -19.25 28.05
N ASP A 214 3.78 -19.81 27.04
CA ASP A 214 3.34 -19.11 25.83
C ASP A 214 1.98 -18.40 26.00
N THR A 215 1.27 -18.61 27.11
CA THR A 215 -0.02 -17.93 27.37
C THR A 215 0.12 -16.50 27.88
N TRP A 216 1.33 -16.14 28.34
CA TRP A 216 1.67 -14.80 28.79
C TRP A 216 1.86 -13.86 27.58
N SER A 217 1.50 -12.57 27.70
CA SER A 217 1.66 -11.59 26.61
C SER A 217 3.09 -11.49 26.11
N LYS A 218 4.06 -11.59 27.03
CA LYS A 218 5.46 -11.87 26.74
C LYS A 218 5.80 -13.25 27.29
N PRO A 219 6.41 -14.14 26.50
CA PRO A 219 6.72 -15.48 26.94
C PRO A 219 7.67 -15.43 28.14
N ILE A 220 7.25 -16.05 29.24
CA ILE A 220 8.09 -16.26 30.41
C ILE A 220 8.99 -17.47 30.13
N ASN A 221 10.22 -17.47 30.64
CA ASN A 221 11.12 -18.61 30.47
C ASN A 221 10.48 -19.91 31.00
N LYS A 222 10.49 -20.99 30.21
CA LYS A 222 9.97 -22.30 30.61
C LYS A 222 10.58 -22.82 31.92
N ALA A 223 11.85 -22.51 32.17
CA ALA A 223 12.52 -22.86 33.42
C ALA A 223 11.87 -22.21 34.66
N VAL A 224 11.40 -20.96 34.54
CA VAL A 224 10.70 -20.25 35.62
C VAL A 224 9.36 -20.91 35.92
N VAL A 225 8.60 -21.28 34.88
CA VAL A 225 7.32 -21.99 35.07
C VAL A 225 7.55 -23.36 35.74
N GLN A 226 8.64 -24.06 35.42
CA GLN A 226 9.01 -25.30 36.09
C GLN A 226 9.44 -25.10 37.55
N GLN A 227 10.10 -23.98 37.87
CA GLN A 227 10.41 -23.62 39.25
C GLN A 227 9.14 -23.37 40.06
N TRP A 228 8.15 -22.68 39.48
CA TRP A 228 6.84 -22.48 40.11
C TRP A 228 6.11 -23.81 40.34
N ALA A 229 6.10 -24.70 39.35
CA ALA A 229 5.52 -26.05 39.49
C ALA A 229 6.18 -26.83 40.64
N THR A 230 7.52 -26.78 40.71
CA THR A 230 8.29 -27.45 41.77
C THR A 230 7.98 -26.87 43.15
N ALA A 231 7.78 -25.55 43.26
CA ALA A 231 7.43 -24.89 44.52
C ALA A 231 6.02 -25.28 45.01
N LEU A 232 5.06 -25.44 44.10
CA LEU A 232 3.68 -25.85 44.44
C LEU A 232 3.60 -27.27 44.98
N GLN A 233 4.40 -28.20 44.45
CA GLN A 233 4.42 -29.62 44.85
C GLN A 233 5.03 -29.86 46.23
N ARG A 234 5.77 -28.90 46.78
CA ARG A 234 6.37 -28.99 48.11
C ARG A 234 5.36 -28.62 49.20
N PRO A 235 5.47 -29.21 50.41
CA PRO A 235 4.64 -28.79 51.53
C PRO A 235 4.83 -27.29 51.82
N PRO A 236 3.76 -26.57 52.23
CA PRO A 236 3.79 -25.13 52.43
C PRO A 236 4.84 -24.75 53.47
N ALA A 237 5.80 -23.90 53.08
CA ALA A 237 6.85 -23.41 53.96
C ALA A 237 7.22 -21.96 53.64
N GLY A 238 7.55 -21.19 54.68
CA GLY A 238 7.94 -19.79 54.55
C GLY A 238 6.77 -18.81 54.64
N ASP A 239 7.08 -17.53 54.41
CA ASP A 239 6.13 -16.41 54.48
C ASP A 239 5.90 -15.78 53.10
N ALA A 240 4.66 -15.89 52.62
CA ALA A 240 4.24 -15.29 51.36
C ALA A 240 4.22 -13.75 51.43
N ALA A 241 3.91 -13.17 52.60
CA ALA A 241 3.75 -11.73 52.77
C ALA A 241 5.07 -10.98 52.54
N ALA A 242 6.19 -11.49 53.07
CA ALA A 242 7.52 -10.94 52.81
C ALA A 242 7.91 -10.95 51.32
N SER A 243 7.58 -12.03 50.60
CA SER A 243 7.86 -12.14 49.16
C SER A 243 7.01 -11.18 48.33
N VAL A 244 5.72 -11.06 48.68
CA VAL A 244 4.81 -10.10 48.04
C VAL A 244 5.22 -8.65 48.34
N LEU A 245 5.73 -8.34 49.54
CA LEU A 245 6.25 -7.01 49.86
C LEU A 245 7.41 -6.58 48.95
N ARG A 246 8.33 -7.51 48.64
CA ARG A 246 9.41 -7.27 47.67
C ARG A 246 8.86 -7.00 46.27
N LEU A 247 7.86 -7.77 45.84
CA LEU A 247 7.16 -7.57 44.57
C LEU A 247 6.40 -6.23 44.52
N GLU A 248 5.83 -5.77 45.64
CA GLU A 248 5.14 -4.47 45.74
C GLU A 248 6.12 -3.29 45.63
N VAL A 249 7.33 -3.44 46.18
CA VAL A 249 8.41 -2.45 46.00
C VAL A 249 8.93 -2.47 44.56
N ALA A 250 9.11 -3.64 43.96
CA ALA A 250 9.55 -3.78 42.57
C ALA A 250 8.52 -3.23 41.56
N SER A 251 7.23 -3.46 41.80
CA SER A 251 6.12 -3.03 40.93
C SER A 251 5.60 -1.62 41.23
N GLU A 252 6.15 -0.96 42.25
CA GLU A 252 5.69 0.35 42.76
C GLU A 252 4.19 0.36 43.07
N THR A 253 3.68 -0.76 43.56
CA THR A 253 2.28 -0.94 43.96
C THR A 253 2.12 -0.63 45.43
N ASP A 254 1.04 0.04 45.83
CA ASP A 254 0.80 0.40 47.23
C ASP A 254 0.62 -0.81 48.15
N SER A 255 1.38 -0.85 49.24
CA SER A 255 1.20 -1.84 50.31
C SER A 255 0.03 -1.44 51.22
N PRO A 256 -0.71 -2.41 51.79
CA PRO A 256 -1.74 -2.13 52.78
C PRO A 256 -1.14 -1.43 54.00
N VAL A 257 -1.97 -0.66 54.73
CA VAL A 257 -1.51 0.19 55.85
C VAL A 257 -0.71 -0.59 56.90
N ALA A 258 -1.14 -1.81 57.23
CA ALA A 258 -0.46 -2.67 58.19
C ALA A 258 1.00 -3.01 57.77
N GLU A 259 1.28 -3.07 56.47
CA GLU A 259 2.59 -3.45 55.91
C GLU A 259 3.45 -2.23 55.55
N GLN A 260 2.96 -1.00 55.75
CA GLN A 260 3.68 0.22 55.39
C GLN A 260 5.00 0.37 56.17
N ALA A 261 5.02 -0.04 57.44
CA ALA A 261 6.23 -0.04 58.25
C ALA A 261 7.29 -1.02 57.70
N ALA A 262 6.86 -2.25 57.36
CA ALA A 262 7.71 -3.25 56.74
C ALA A 262 8.25 -2.80 55.37
N ARG A 263 7.40 -2.14 54.57
CA ARG A 263 7.81 -1.56 53.27
C ARG A 263 8.94 -0.54 53.43
N ARG A 264 8.79 0.40 54.37
CA ARG A 264 9.81 1.44 54.63
C ARG A 264 11.12 0.81 55.11
N ALA A 265 11.05 -0.17 56.00
CA ALA A 265 12.24 -0.91 56.45
C ALA A 265 12.96 -1.61 55.29
N LEU A 266 12.21 -2.27 54.41
CA LEU A 266 12.77 -2.90 53.20
C LEU A 266 13.42 -1.87 52.28
N GLN A 267 12.75 -0.74 52.01
CA GLN A 267 13.32 0.33 51.18
C GLN A 267 14.64 0.87 51.74
N LEU A 268 14.75 1.04 53.06
CA LEU A 268 16.00 1.45 53.72
C LEU A 268 17.10 0.40 53.54
N SER A 269 16.78 -0.90 53.69
CA SER A 269 17.76 -1.97 53.45
C SER A 269 18.25 -2.03 52.00
N LEU A 270 17.38 -1.69 51.04
CA LEU A 270 17.72 -1.66 49.62
C LEU A 270 18.65 -0.49 49.28
N LEU A 271 18.52 0.65 49.96
CA LEU A 271 19.46 1.77 49.81
C LEU A 271 20.89 1.41 50.26
N ALA A 272 21.02 0.47 51.19
CA ALA A 272 22.31 -0.03 51.68
C ALA A 272 22.91 -1.15 50.80
N SER A 273 22.16 -1.69 49.84
CA SER A 273 22.56 -2.80 48.97
C SER A 273 22.52 -2.39 47.49
N ARG A 274 22.76 -3.33 46.55
CA ARG A 274 22.80 -3.10 45.10
C ARG A 274 21.46 -2.64 44.47
N GLY A 275 20.43 -2.34 45.28
CA GLY A 275 19.31 -1.47 44.89
C GLY A 275 18.04 -2.16 44.40
N ARG A 276 17.09 -1.35 43.94
CA ARG A 276 15.75 -1.77 43.49
C ARG A 276 15.78 -2.57 42.17
N ASP A 277 16.82 -2.36 41.36
CA ASP A 277 17.00 -3.04 40.07
C ASP A 277 17.18 -4.56 40.23
N GLU A 278 17.81 -5.01 41.32
CA GLU A 278 17.91 -6.45 41.63
C GLU A 278 16.55 -7.07 41.92
N LEU A 279 15.62 -6.34 42.55
CA LEU A 279 14.26 -6.83 42.78
C LEU A 279 13.46 -6.93 41.48
N ILE A 280 13.67 -6.01 40.56
CA ILE A 280 13.04 -6.07 39.23
C ILE A 280 13.62 -7.22 38.43
N ALA A 281 14.92 -7.50 38.51
CA ALA A 281 15.54 -8.61 37.78
C ALA A 281 15.10 -10.00 38.31
N HIS A 282 14.88 -10.13 39.62
CA HIS A 282 14.59 -11.41 40.28
C HIS A 282 13.13 -11.56 40.73
N TRP A 283 12.21 -10.78 40.15
CA TRP A 283 10.78 -10.92 40.44
C TRP A 283 10.25 -12.36 40.25
N PRO A 284 10.71 -13.18 39.29
CA PRO A 284 10.20 -14.54 39.14
C PRO A 284 10.55 -15.44 40.34
N ASP A 285 11.71 -15.22 40.97
CA ASP A 285 12.14 -15.94 42.17
C ASP A 285 11.31 -15.53 43.38
N ASP A 286 10.94 -14.25 43.49
CA ASP A 286 10.03 -13.77 44.53
C ASP A 286 8.62 -14.36 44.37
N VAL A 287 8.16 -14.58 43.15
CA VAL A 287 6.92 -15.34 42.89
C VAL A 287 7.08 -16.80 43.32
N THR A 288 8.19 -17.46 42.99
CA THR A 288 8.47 -18.84 43.44
C THR A 288 8.41 -18.95 44.96
N ARG A 289 9.01 -17.99 45.68
CA ARG A 289 8.96 -17.92 47.15
C ARG A 289 7.55 -17.72 47.68
N ALA A 290 6.75 -16.85 47.04
CA ALA A 290 5.35 -16.64 47.42
C ALA A 290 4.51 -17.91 47.21
N LEU A 291 4.66 -18.60 46.07
CA LEU A 291 3.94 -19.84 45.75
C LEU A 291 4.31 -21.01 46.67
N ALA A 292 5.55 -21.04 47.20
CA ALA A 292 5.98 -22.06 48.16
C ALA A 292 5.25 -21.95 49.50
N ALA A 293 4.84 -20.75 49.91
CA ALA A 293 4.15 -20.49 51.18
C ALA A 293 2.63 -20.75 51.10
N ALA A 294 1.96 -20.89 52.25
CA ALA A 294 0.54 -21.21 52.31
C ALA A 294 -0.32 -20.17 51.59
N HIS A 295 -1.34 -20.62 50.86
CA HIS A 295 -2.26 -19.74 50.14
C HIS A 295 -3.09 -18.91 51.13
N SER A 296 -3.24 -17.62 50.84
CA SER A 296 -4.24 -16.78 51.49
C SER A 296 -4.81 -15.77 50.48
N GLU A 297 -6.12 -15.62 50.49
CA GLU A 297 -6.84 -14.69 49.60
C GLU A 297 -6.29 -13.24 49.62
N PRO A 298 -6.01 -12.62 50.79
CA PRO A 298 -5.47 -11.26 50.80
C PRO A 298 -4.08 -11.16 50.17
N VAL A 299 -3.24 -12.20 50.30
CA VAL A 299 -1.89 -12.21 49.69
C VAL A 299 -1.98 -12.52 48.20
N ALA A 300 -2.89 -13.38 47.77
CA ALA A 300 -3.17 -13.67 46.35
C ALA A 300 -3.63 -12.42 45.60
N ALA A 301 -4.56 -11.64 46.18
CA ALA A 301 -5.02 -10.38 45.57
C ALA A 301 -3.89 -9.35 45.43
N ARG A 302 -2.99 -9.26 46.42
CA ARG A 302 -1.80 -8.39 46.37
C ARG A 302 -0.81 -8.86 45.30
N LEU A 303 -0.52 -10.16 45.26
CA LEU A 303 0.34 -10.78 44.26
C LEU A 303 -0.17 -10.50 42.83
N LYS A 304 -1.47 -10.69 42.58
CA LYS A 304 -2.11 -10.36 41.29
C LYS A 304 -1.83 -8.92 40.86
N ARG A 305 -2.03 -7.96 41.78
CA ARG A 305 -1.80 -6.53 41.55
C ARG A 305 -0.35 -6.21 41.17
N CYS A 306 0.62 -6.83 41.84
CA CYS A 306 2.04 -6.67 41.51
C CYS A 306 2.36 -7.22 40.12
N LEU A 307 1.87 -8.42 39.82
CA LEU A 307 2.18 -9.11 38.57
C LEU A 307 1.53 -8.46 37.34
N LEU A 308 0.35 -7.87 37.47
CA LEU A 308 -0.25 -7.06 36.40
C LEU A 308 0.67 -5.90 35.95
N ARG A 309 1.52 -5.38 36.84
CA ARG A 309 2.47 -4.30 36.52
C ARG A 309 3.82 -4.80 36.01
N LEU A 310 4.30 -5.92 36.55
CA LEU A 310 5.62 -6.50 36.23
C LEU A 310 5.61 -7.28 34.91
N VAL A 311 4.51 -7.97 34.61
CA VAL A 311 4.34 -8.73 33.36
C VAL A 311 3.68 -7.84 32.32
N ARG A 312 4.49 -7.11 31.53
CA ARG A 312 4.05 -6.23 30.43
C ARG A 312 4.19 -6.89 29.07
#